data_AF-A0A967GZ92-F1
#
_entry.id   AF-A0A967GZ92-F1
#
_cell.length_a   1.000
_cell.length_b   1.000
_cell.length_c   1.000
_cell.angle_alpha   90.00
_cell.angle_beta   90.00
_cell.angle_gamma   90.00
#
_symmetry.space_group_name_H-M   'P 1'
#
loop_
_entity.id
_entity.type
_entity.pdbx_description
1 polymer ?
#
loop_
_entity_poly.entity_id
_entity_poly.type
_entity_poly.pdbx_seq_one_letter_code
_entity_poly.pdbx_strand_id
1 'polypeptide(L)'
;IEYARHDLAPDKRGTIGPAQEAYPDYDWAMLAVWAWGGMRVVDYLETRDDVDQGRIAITGHSRGGKAALLAGALDERITLVAPCQSGAGGAGCSRILGPGAESIGMNDKPNWYHERIVRFAGKEAHLPFDQHFLKALVAPRGLLCLESTDDLFANPAGTYATSAAATPVFELYRRKEFNGLRFRRGGHSYDTEDWRALLDFAEWVFFGRGGPVWQHPAPVEPDPGSGGDPGFVTIGNPGNKDDLDYPRVGSFGAVGHPFEIGRRKVSNAEYAAFLNAVAARSDPHRLYHPRMKIRRGGTEGSYHYSAYPASAASAVTYVSWHDTLRYCNWLHGGDSEQGAYRFSGTSLTGRREADARFFLPTED
;
A
#
# COMPACT_ATOMS: atom_id res chain seq x y z
N ILE A 1 -8.07 -23.96 12.18
CA ILE A 1 -8.02 -24.98 11.09
C ILE A 1 -7.75 -24.25 9.79
N GLU A 2 -6.74 -24.65 9.03
CA GLU A 2 -6.59 -24.21 7.62
C GLU A 2 -7.31 -25.21 6.72
N TYR A 3 -7.98 -24.75 5.67
CA TYR A 3 -8.62 -25.60 4.69
C TYR A 3 -8.08 -25.35 3.29
N ALA A 4 -7.92 -26.43 2.53
CA ALA A 4 -7.37 -26.42 1.19
C ALA A 4 -8.40 -25.92 0.16
N ARG A 5 -8.69 -24.61 0.20
CA ARG A 5 -9.68 -23.97 -0.70
C ARG A 5 -9.43 -24.24 -2.20
N HIS A 6 -8.16 -24.44 -2.59
CA HIS A 6 -7.78 -24.74 -3.96
C HIS A 6 -8.22 -26.15 -4.41
N ASP A 7 -8.46 -27.06 -3.48
CA ASP A 7 -9.01 -28.39 -3.77
C ASP A 7 -10.52 -28.32 -4.07
N LEU A 8 -11.19 -27.25 -3.63
CA LEU A 8 -12.61 -27.00 -3.94
C LEU A 8 -12.78 -26.28 -5.27
N ALA A 9 -11.97 -25.24 -5.50
CA ALA A 9 -11.91 -24.50 -6.74
C ALA A 9 -10.45 -24.06 -7.02
N PRO A 10 -9.77 -24.70 -7.98
CA PRO A 10 -8.40 -24.33 -8.36
C PRO A 10 -8.33 -22.89 -8.87
N ASP A 11 -7.30 -22.14 -8.46
CA ASP A 11 -7.06 -20.76 -8.90
C ASP A 11 -6.46 -20.74 -10.32
N LYS A 12 -7.19 -21.33 -11.27
CA LYS A 12 -6.77 -21.56 -12.65
C LYS A 12 -7.90 -21.25 -13.61
N ARG A 13 -7.59 -20.47 -14.64
CA ARG A 13 -8.57 -20.03 -15.64
C ARG A 13 -9.16 -21.21 -16.40
N GLY A 14 -10.48 -21.20 -16.59
CA GLY A 14 -11.20 -22.23 -17.35
C GLY A 14 -11.25 -23.60 -16.68
N THR A 15 -10.89 -23.69 -15.39
CA THR A 15 -11.00 -24.93 -14.62
C THR A 15 -12.30 -24.90 -13.80
N ILE A 16 -13.08 -25.97 -13.86
CA ILE A 16 -14.21 -26.23 -12.96
C ILE A 16 -13.63 -27.06 -11.81
N GLY A 17 -13.80 -26.60 -10.57
CA GLY A 17 -13.31 -27.32 -9.40
C GLY A 17 -14.29 -28.38 -8.89
N PRO A 18 -13.84 -29.34 -8.05
CA PRO A 18 -14.68 -30.42 -7.52
C PRO A 18 -15.97 -29.95 -6.86
N ALA A 19 -15.96 -28.82 -6.15
CA ALA A 19 -17.19 -28.28 -5.55
C ALA A 19 -18.17 -27.78 -6.63
N GLN A 20 -17.67 -27.18 -7.70
CA GLN A 20 -18.51 -26.72 -8.80
C GLN A 20 -19.04 -27.89 -9.64
N GLU A 21 -18.27 -28.98 -9.77
CA GLU A 21 -18.73 -30.22 -10.40
C GLU A 21 -19.82 -30.92 -9.57
N ALA A 22 -19.69 -30.92 -8.24
CA ALA A 22 -20.66 -31.52 -7.33
C ALA A 22 -21.99 -30.73 -7.27
N TYR A 23 -21.94 -29.42 -7.52
CA TYR A 23 -23.10 -28.53 -7.47
C TYR A 23 -23.22 -27.71 -8.78
N PRO A 24 -23.54 -28.37 -9.91
CA PRO A 24 -23.49 -27.75 -11.24
C PRO A 24 -24.59 -26.71 -11.49
N ASP A 25 -25.67 -26.74 -10.71
CA ASP A 25 -26.81 -25.82 -10.86
C ASP A 25 -26.57 -24.44 -10.22
N TYR A 26 -25.47 -24.26 -9.49
CA TYR A 26 -25.13 -23.00 -8.83
C TYR A 26 -24.30 -22.10 -9.77
N ASP A 27 -24.68 -20.83 -9.88
CA ASP A 27 -24.00 -19.81 -10.70
C ASP A 27 -22.82 -19.12 -9.99
N TRP A 28 -22.37 -19.71 -8.89
CA TRP A 28 -21.32 -19.19 -8.04
C TRP A 28 -19.92 -19.18 -8.68
N ALA A 29 -19.18 -18.12 -8.36
CA ALA A 29 -17.79 -17.94 -8.75
C ALA A 29 -16.81 -18.42 -7.68
N MET A 30 -15.51 -18.47 -8.01
CA MET A 30 -14.49 -19.09 -7.18
C MET A 30 -14.42 -18.57 -5.74
N LEU A 31 -14.57 -17.24 -5.52
CA LEU A 31 -14.56 -16.68 -4.16
C LEU A 31 -15.74 -17.18 -3.32
N ALA A 32 -16.91 -17.37 -3.93
CA ALA A 32 -18.08 -17.91 -3.25
C ALA A 32 -17.90 -19.39 -2.91
N VAL A 33 -17.25 -20.17 -3.78
CA VAL A 33 -16.89 -21.57 -3.51
C VAL A 33 -15.90 -21.67 -2.34
N TRP A 34 -14.88 -20.81 -2.31
CA TRP A 34 -13.94 -20.77 -1.18
C TRP A 34 -14.63 -20.37 0.11
N ALA A 35 -15.49 -19.34 0.08
CA ALA A 35 -16.28 -18.93 1.23
C ALA A 35 -17.15 -20.10 1.75
N TRP A 36 -17.84 -20.79 0.85
CA TRP A 36 -18.62 -22.00 1.18
C TRP A 36 -17.75 -23.07 1.83
N GLY A 37 -16.53 -23.30 1.33
CA GLY A 37 -15.56 -24.20 1.97
C GLY A 37 -15.26 -23.83 3.42
N GLY A 38 -15.06 -22.53 3.69
CA GLY A 38 -14.91 -22.01 5.05
C GLY A 38 -16.13 -22.31 5.93
N MET A 39 -17.35 -22.19 5.39
CA MET A 39 -18.59 -22.55 6.10
C MET A 39 -18.68 -24.06 6.38
N ARG A 40 -18.17 -24.92 5.50
CA ARG A 40 -18.08 -26.38 5.76
C ARG A 40 -17.09 -26.70 6.88
N VAL A 41 -16.03 -25.92 7.04
CA VAL A 41 -15.14 -26.04 8.21
C VAL A 41 -15.90 -25.72 9.49
N VAL A 42 -16.79 -24.72 9.48
CA VAL A 42 -17.65 -24.42 10.63
C VAL A 42 -18.57 -25.60 10.94
N ASP A 43 -19.19 -26.24 9.93
CA ASP A 43 -20.00 -27.45 10.14
C ASP A 43 -19.19 -28.56 10.83
N TYR A 44 -17.93 -28.75 10.45
CA TYR A 44 -17.04 -29.71 11.12
C TYR A 44 -16.67 -29.27 12.54
N LEU A 45 -16.45 -27.97 12.78
CA LEU A 45 -16.19 -27.46 14.13
C LEU A 45 -17.37 -27.72 15.07
N GLU A 46 -18.61 -27.65 14.57
CA GLU A 46 -19.83 -27.97 15.35
C GLU A 46 -19.91 -29.43 15.80
N THR A 47 -19.20 -30.35 15.13
CA THR A 47 -19.15 -31.76 15.55
C THR A 47 -18.10 -32.02 16.64
N ARG A 48 -17.32 -31.01 17.02
CA ARG A 48 -16.23 -31.15 17.98
C ARG A 48 -16.64 -30.66 19.36
N ASP A 49 -16.48 -31.53 20.35
CA ASP A 49 -16.76 -31.24 21.76
C ASP A 49 -15.68 -30.36 22.42
N ASP A 50 -14.48 -30.31 21.84
CA ASP A 50 -13.36 -29.47 22.29
C ASP A 50 -13.37 -28.04 21.70
N VAL A 51 -14.40 -27.67 20.93
CA VAL A 51 -14.54 -26.35 20.31
C VAL A 51 -15.69 -25.57 20.94
N ASP A 52 -15.42 -24.33 21.36
CA ASP A 52 -16.45 -23.38 21.76
C ASP A 52 -17.09 -22.74 20.52
N GLN A 53 -18.32 -23.18 20.21
CA GLN A 53 -19.07 -22.74 19.04
C GLN A 53 -19.43 -21.24 19.08
N GLY A 54 -19.42 -20.61 20.26
CA GLY A 54 -19.64 -19.17 20.40
C GLY A 54 -18.42 -18.31 20.08
N ARG A 55 -17.25 -18.92 19.84
CA ARG A 55 -15.95 -18.23 19.72
C ARG A 55 -15.17 -18.66 18.47
N ILE A 56 -15.85 -18.65 17.32
CA ILE A 56 -15.26 -18.98 16.03
C ILE A 56 -14.77 -17.70 15.33
N ALA A 57 -13.50 -17.70 14.90
CA ALA A 57 -12.93 -16.65 14.06
C ALA A 57 -12.59 -17.19 12.66
N ILE A 58 -12.80 -16.36 11.62
CA ILE A 58 -12.30 -16.60 10.27
C ILE A 58 -11.36 -15.48 9.84
N THR A 59 -10.24 -15.84 9.25
CA THR A 59 -9.27 -14.90 8.68
C THR A 59 -8.71 -15.43 7.37
N GLY A 60 -8.13 -14.54 6.57
CA GLY A 60 -7.36 -14.87 5.40
C GLY A 60 -6.65 -13.64 4.85
N HIS A 61 -5.55 -13.86 4.14
CA HIS A 61 -4.76 -12.80 3.50
C HIS A 61 -5.09 -12.68 2.01
N SER A 62 -5.13 -11.45 1.48
CA SER A 62 -5.30 -11.19 0.05
C SER A 62 -6.61 -11.80 -0.46
N ARG A 63 -6.57 -12.63 -1.51
CA ARG A 63 -7.72 -13.41 -2.00
C ARG A 63 -8.38 -14.29 -0.92
N GLY A 64 -7.60 -14.83 0.02
CA GLY A 64 -8.14 -15.57 1.16
C GLY A 64 -8.92 -14.66 2.11
N GLY A 65 -8.52 -13.39 2.23
CA GLY A 65 -9.25 -12.38 2.98
C GLY A 65 -10.58 -11.99 2.32
N LYS A 66 -10.63 -11.95 0.98
CA LYS A 66 -11.88 -11.77 0.23
C LYS A 66 -12.87 -12.90 0.56
N ALA A 67 -12.41 -14.15 0.50
CA ALA A 67 -13.21 -15.33 0.85
C ALA A 67 -13.63 -15.35 2.34
N ALA A 68 -12.73 -14.98 3.25
CA ALA A 68 -13.02 -14.91 4.69
C ALA A 68 -14.11 -13.88 5.01
N LEU A 69 -14.03 -12.68 4.41
CA LEU A 69 -15.07 -11.67 4.57
C LEU A 69 -16.42 -12.13 4.01
N LEU A 70 -16.43 -12.77 2.84
CA LEU A 70 -17.65 -13.29 2.24
C LEU A 70 -18.26 -14.43 3.08
N ALA A 71 -17.46 -15.38 3.55
CA ALA A 71 -17.92 -16.44 4.45
C ALA A 71 -18.49 -15.86 5.75
N GLY A 72 -17.77 -14.91 6.35
CA GLY A 72 -18.22 -14.21 7.54
C GLY A 72 -19.55 -13.49 7.34
N ALA A 73 -19.77 -12.86 6.18
CA ALA A 73 -21.02 -12.19 5.85
C ALA A 73 -22.19 -13.16 5.61
N LEU A 74 -21.93 -14.38 5.13
CA LEU A 74 -22.95 -15.38 4.78
C LEU A 74 -23.21 -16.42 5.89
N ASP A 75 -22.38 -16.45 6.93
CA ASP A 75 -22.47 -17.43 8.03
C ASP A 75 -22.40 -16.74 9.39
N GLU A 76 -23.55 -16.66 10.04
CA GLU A 76 -23.72 -15.98 11.33
C GLU A 76 -23.09 -16.73 12.51
N ARG A 77 -22.70 -18.00 12.33
CA ARG A 77 -21.98 -18.78 13.36
C ARG A 77 -20.57 -18.28 13.61
N ILE A 78 -20.01 -17.50 12.68
CA ILE A 78 -18.65 -16.95 12.78
C ILE A 78 -18.68 -15.65 13.62
N THR A 79 -18.23 -15.73 14.87
CA THR A 79 -18.25 -14.60 15.82
C THR A 79 -17.26 -13.48 15.51
N LEU A 80 -16.12 -13.79 14.87
CA LEU A 80 -15.11 -12.80 14.46
C LEU A 80 -14.67 -13.01 13.00
N VAL A 81 -14.79 -11.97 12.19
CA VAL A 81 -14.38 -11.95 10.78
C VAL A 81 -13.21 -11.00 10.62
N ALA A 82 -12.06 -11.51 10.18
CA ALA A 82 -10.82 -10.72 10.11
C ALA A 82 -10.16 -10.81 8.73
N PRO A 83 -10.66 -10.11 7.70
CA PRO A 83 -9.98 -10.07 6.42
C PRO A 83 -8.68 -9.27 6.52
N CYS A 84 -7.58 -9.83 5.99
CA CYS A 84 -6.28 -9.19 5.94
C CYS A 84 -5.90 -8.82 4.50
N GLN A 85 -5.64 -7.53 4.26
CA GLN A 85 -5.20 -6.94 2.98
C GLN A 85 -5.99 -7.47 1.78
N SER A 86 -7.31 -7.50 1.94
CA SER A 86 -8.19 -8.22 1.02
C SER A 86 -8.53 -7.43 -0.24
N GLY A 87 -8.37 -6.10 -0.25
CA GLY A 87 -8.48 -5.27 -1.46
C GLY A 87 -9.81 -5.36 -2.21
N ALA A 88 -9.76 -5.24 -3.54
CA ALA A 88 -10.95 -5.18 -4.38
C ALA A 88 -11.85 -6.42 -4.23
N GLY A 89 -13.16 -6.22 -4.08
CA GLY A 89 -14.12 -7.30 -3.79
C GLY A 89 -13.89 -8.05 -2.47
N GLY A 90 -13.02 -7.53 -1.62
CA GLY A 90 -12.95 -7.83 -0.19
C GLY A 90 -13.30 -6.57 0.59
N ALA A 91 -12.38 -6.07 1.40
CA ALA A 91 -12.59 -4.91 2.25
C ALA A 91 -12.42 -3.55 1.54
N GLY A 92 -11.75 -3.51 0.39
CA GLY A 92 -11.44 -2.26 -0.33
C GLY A 92 -12.62 -1.70 -1.12
N CYS A 93 -12.81 -0.38 -1.09
CA CYS A 93 -13.89 0.28 -1.83
C CYS A 93 -13.75 0.10 -3.34
N SER A 94 -14.88 -0.11 -4.02
CA SER A 94 -14.92 -0.17 -5.49
C SER A 94 -14.99 1.23 -6.11
N ARG A 95 -15.52 2.24 -5.40
CA ARG A 95 -15.66 3.62 -5.88
C ARG A 95 -14.51 4.56 -5.49
N ILE A 96 -13.95 4.37 -4.30
CA ILE A 96 -12.83 5.17 -3.78
C ILE A 96 -11.56 4.37 -4.00
N LEU A 97 -10.81 4.69 -5.05
CA LEU A 97 -9.56 4.03 -5.41
C LEU A 97 -8.38 4.93 -5.06
N GLY A 98 -7.52 4.46 -4.16
CA GLY A 98 -6.23 5.10 -3.89
C GLY A 98 -5.23 4.93 -5.06
N PRO A 99 -4.04 5.56 -4.98
CA PRO A 99 -3.02 5.46 -6.02
C PRO A 99 -2.62 4.01 -6.29
N GLY A 100 -2.82 3.52 -7.52
CA GLY A 100 -2.43 2.15 -7.89
C GLY A 100 -3.31 1.04 -7.29
N ALA A 101 -4.46 1.39 -6.70
CA ALA A 101 -5.43 0.43 -6.19
C ALA A 101 -5.96 -0.51 -7.28
N GLU A 102 -6.14 -1.78 -6.92
CA GLU A 102 -6.87 -2.75 -7.73
C GLU A 102 -8.32 -2.29 -7.91
N SER A 103 -8.79 -2.23 -9.16
CA SER A 103 -10.21 -2.03 -9.49
C SER A 103 -10.87 -3.37 -9.82
N ILE A 104 -12.21 -3.38 -9.89
CA ILE A 104 -12.97 -4.56 -10.34
C ILE A 104 -12.50 -5.00 -11.74
N GLY A 105 -12.25 -4.04 -12.63
CA GLY A 105 -11.79 -4.31 -14.00
C GLY A 105 -10.36 -4.81 -14.12
N MET A 106 -9.53 -4.60 -13.11
CA MET A 106 -8.14 -5.10 -13.07
C MET A 106 -8.06 -6.56 -12.64
N ASN A 107 -9.18 -7.15 -12.21
CA ASN A 107 -9.23 -8.55 -11.84
C ASN A 107 -9.39 -9.44 -13.09
N ASP A 108 -8.38 -9.39 -13.96
CA ASP A 108 -8.20 -10.30 -15.11
C ASP A 108 -7.85 -11.75 -14.69
N LYS A 109 -7.76 -11.96 -13.37
CA LYS A 109 -7.46 -13.21 -12.68
C LYS A 109 -8.70 -14.13 -12.60
N PRO A 110 -8.52 -15.45 -12.46
CA PRO A 110 -9.46 -16.45 -12.95
C PRO A 110 -10.80 -16.44 -12.20
N ASN A 111 -11.93 -16.25 -12.88
CA ASN A 111 -13.32 -16.51 -12.42
C ASN A 111 -13.63 -16.21 -10.92
N TRP A 112 -12.97 -15.22 -10.31
CA TRP A 112 -13.12 -14.91 -8.88
C TRP A 112 -14.50 -14.33 -8.57
N TYR A 113 -14.99 -13.48 -9.48
CA TYR A 113 -16.33 -12.92 -9.43
C TYR A 113 -17.26 -13.59 -10.43
N HIS A 114 -18.56 -13.55 -10.11
CA HIS A 114 -19.57 -13.82 -11.12
C HIS A 114 -19.49 -12.77 -12.21
N GLU A 115 -19.68 -13.17 -13.48
CA GLU A 115 -19.65 -12.28 -14.66
C GLU A 115 -20.48 -10.99 -14.53
N ARG A 116 -21.55 -11.00 -13.72
CA ARG A 116 -22.40 -9.83 -13.46
C ARG A 116 -21.64 -8.69 -12.80
N ILE A 117 -20.71 -8.98 -11.89
CA ILE A 117 -19.87 -7.97 -11.24
C ILE A 117 -18.91 -7.34 -12.26
N VAL A 118 -18.35 -8.16 -13.16
CA VAL A 118 -17.38 -7.71 -14.18
C VAL A 118 -17.99 -6.70 -15.16
N ARG A 119 -19.32 -6.73 -15.37
CA ARG A 119 -20.02 -5.72 -16.19
C ARG A 119 -19.89 -4.29 -15.67
N PHE A 120 -19.50 -4.12 -14.41
CA PHE A 120 -19.27 -2.82 -13.77
C PHE A 120 -17.81 -2.36 -13.80
N ALA A 121 -16.90 -3.10 -14.45
CA ALA A 121 -15.53 -2.67 -14.66
C ALA A 121 -15.46 -1.29 -15.35
N GLY A 122 -14.78 -0.33 -14.73
CA GLY A 122 -14.70 1.07 -15.21
C GLY A 122 -16.03 1.84 -15.09
N LYS A 123 -17.03 1.25 -14.45
CA LYS A 123 -18.40 1.75 -14.23
C LYS A 123 -18.83 1.53 -12.78
N GLU A 124 -17.89 1.51 -11.85
CA GLU A 124 -18.10 1.14 -10.45
C GLU A 124 -19.08 2.08 -9.74
N ALA A 125 -19.20 3.32 -10.20
CA ALA A 125 -20.22 4.28 -9.75
C ALA A 125 -21.66 3.77 -9.92
N HIS A 126 -21.91 2.87 -10.89
CA HIS A 126 -23.23 2.30 -11.18
C HIS A 126 -23.53 1.01 -10.42
N LEU A 127 -22.60 0.49 -9.61
CA LEU A 127 -22.92 -0.66 -8.75
C LEU A 127 -24.09 -0.29 -7.81
N PRO A 128 -25.03 -1.19 -7.53
CA PRO A 128 -26.10 -0.93 -6.56
C PRO A 128 -25.64 -1.09 -5.10
N PHE A 129 -24.39 -1.52 -4.87
CA PHE A 129 -23.77 -1.69 -3.55
C PHE A 129 -22.26 -1.32 -3.60
N ASP A 130 -21.61 -1.28 -2.45
CA ASP A 130 -20.14 -1.32 -2.31
C ASP A 130 -19.77 -2.23 -1.13
N GLN A 131 -18.48 -2.41 -0.86
CA GLN A 131 -17.99 -3.36 0.15
C GLN A 131 -18.39 -3.02 1.60
N HIS A 132 -18.85 -1.79 1.88
CA HIS A 132 -19.42 -1.46 3.19
C HIS A 132 -20.73 -2.22 3.47
N PHE A 133 -21.46 -2.65 2.44
CA PHE A 133 -22.62 -3.54 2.60
C PHE A 133 -22.18 -4.93 3.08
N LEU A 134 -21.12 -5.47 2.48
CA LEU A 134 -20.58 -6.77 2.89
C LEU A 134 -20.06 -6.73 4.33
N LYS A 135 -19.38 -5.64 4.71
CA LYS A 135 -18.96 -5.40 6.10
C LYS A 135 -20.15 -5.27 7.05
N ALA A 136 -21.21 -4.58 6.64
CA ALA A 136 -22.42 -4.41 7.45
C ALA A 136 -23.14 -5.73 7.77
N LEU A 137 -23.09 -6.72 6.88
CA LEU A 137 -23.64 -8.07 7.11
C LEU A 137 -22.90 -8.83 8.24
N VAL A 138 -21.72 -8.37 8.65
CA VAL A 138 -21.02 -8.93 9.81
C VAL A 138 -21.62 -8.42 11.13
N ALA A 139 -22.18 -7.21 11.16
CA ALA A 139 -22.76 -6.67 12.37
C ALA A 139 -23.90 -7.58 12.90
N PRO A 140 -24.04 -7.78 14.22
CA PRO A 140 -23.28 -7.17 15.32
C PRO A 140 -22.00 -7.94 15.74
N ARG A 141 -21.57 -8.94 14.97
CA ARG A 141 -20.39 -9.77 15.25
C ARG A 141 -19.11 -8.96 15.05
N GLY A 142 -17.98 -9.49 15.51
CA GLY A 142 -16.70 -8.79 15.38
C GLY A 142 -16.24 -8.74 13.92
N LEU A 143 -15.86 -7.56 13.44
CA LEU A 143 -15.16 -7.36 12.17
C LEU A 143 -13.82 -6.69 12.45
N LEU A 144 -12.71 -7.26 11.99
CA LEU A 144 -11.40 -6.63 12.07
C LEU A 144 -10.75 -6.58 10.69
N CYS A 145 -10.75 -5.40 10.07
CA CYS A 145 -9.96 -5.20 8.85
C CYS A 145 -8.49 -4.98 9.22
N LEU A 146 -7.61 -5.88 8.77
CA LEU A 146 -6.16 -5.80 8.94
C LEU A 146 -5.55 -5.32 7.62
N GLU A 147 -4.90 -4.16 7.61
CA GLU A 147 -4.42 -3.53 6.38
C GLU A 147 -2.96 -3.08 6.49
N SER A 148 -2.27 -2.99 5.35
CA SER A 148 -1.00 -2.27 5.27
C SER A 148 -1.20 -0.95 4.55
N THR A 149 -0.71 0.14 5.15
CA THR A 149 -0.70 1.45 4.48
C THR A 149 0.15 1.42 3.20
N ASP A 150 1.20 0.58 3.17
CA ASP A 150 2.14 0.52 2.06
C ASP A 150 1.66 -0.37 0.91
N ASP A 151 0.61 -1.15 1.13
CA ASP A 151 -0.02 -2.00 0.12
C ASP A 151 -1.10 -1.24 -0.65
N LEU A 152 -0.65 -0.27 -1.44
CA LEU A 152 -1.55 0.60 -2.19
C LEU A 152 -2.45 -0.17 -3.16
N PHE A 153 -2.00 -1.34 -3.64
CA PHE A 153 -2.79 -2.21 -4.52
C PHE A 153 -4.04 -2.75 -3.81
N ALA A 154 -3.96 -3.12 -2.53
CA ALA A 154 -5.11 -3.51 -1.73
C ALA A 154 -6.00 -2.34 -1.27
N ASN A 155 -5.73 -1.12 -1.72
CA ASN A 155 -6.59 0.05 -1.50
C ASN A 155 -6.89 0.36 0.00
N PRO A 156 -5.86 0.61 0.84
CA PRO A 156 -6.04 0.91 2.26
C PRO A 156 -6.96 2.12 2.51
N ALA A 157 -6.91 3.13 1.64
CA ALA A 157 -7.81 4.28 1.68
C ALA A 157 -9.28 3.87 1.44
N GLY A 158 -9.53 3.01 0.46
CA GLY A 158 -10.86 2.45 0.21
C GLY A 158 -11.34 1.53 1.33
N THR A 159 -10.46 0.76 1.96
CA THR A 159 -10.83 -0.04 3.15
C THR A 159 -11.25 0.86 4.29
N TYR A 160 -10.51 1.94 4.57
CA TYR A 160 -10.90 2.92 5.59
C TYR A 160 -12.28 3.50 5.31
N ALA A 161 -12.52 3.98 4.08
CA ALA A 161 -13.79 4.59 3.69
C ALA A 161 -14.98 3.63 3.86
N THR A 162 -14.83 2.37 3.45
CA THR A 162 -15.91 1.37 3.57
C THR A 162 -16.09 0.88 5.01
N SER A 163 -15.03 0.77 5.81
CA SER A 163 -15.17 0.46 7.24
C SER A 163 -15.91 1.59 7.95
N ALA A 164 -15.61 2.85 7.64
CA ALA A 164 -16.30 4.00 8.21
C ALA A 164 -17.79 4.02 7.79
N ALA A 165 -18.07 3.71 6.53
CA ALA A 165 -19.44 3.63 6.00
C ALA A 165 -20.26 2.45 6.57
N ALA A 166 -19.60 1.40 7.11
CA ALA A 166 -20.29 0.30 7.78
C ALA A 166 -20.61 0.61 9.25
N THR A 167 -19.91 1.56 9.89
CA THR A 167 -20.08 1.92 11.30
C THR A 167 -21.53 2.21 11.73
N PRO A 168 -22.37 2.91 10.95
CA PRO A 168 -23.76 3.16 11.36
C PRO A 168 -24.58 1.89 11.62
N VAL A 169 -24.28 0.78 10.93
CA VAL A 169 -24.96 -0.51 11.15
C VAL A 169 -24.48 -1.15 12.46
N PHE A 170 -23.19 -1.06 12.78
CA PHE A 170 -22.68 -1.50 14.08
C PHE A 170 -23.24 -0.64 15.22
N GLU A 171 -23.39 0.67 15.03
CA GLU A 171 -24.02 1.58 15.99
C GLU A 171 -25.50 1.27 16.21
N LEU A 172 -26.25 0.89 15.16
CA LEU A 172 -27.64 0.42 15.27
C LEU A 172 -27.78 -0.72 16.29
N TYR A 173 -26.82 -1.65 16.29
CA TYR A 173 -26.78 -2.76 17.25
C TYR A 173 -26.06 -2.43 18.56
N ARG A 174 -25.65 -1.17 18.79
CA ARG A 174 -24.88 -0.73 19.97
C ARG A 174 -23.56 -1.47 20.13
N ARG A 175 -22.90 -1.78 19.01
CA ARG A 175 -21.65 -2.55 18.92
C ARG A 175 -20.63 -1.85 18.02
N LYS A 176 -20.56 -0.52 18.07
CA LYS A 176 -19.61 0.29 17.30
C LYS A 176 -18.18 -0.23 17.41
N GLU A 177 -17.79 -0.59 18.64
CA GLU A 177 -16.46 -1.09 19.03
C GLU A 177 -16.11 -2.43 18.39
N PHE A 178 -17.08 -3.14 17.80
CA PHE A 178 -16.88 -4.42 17.12
C PHE A 178 -16.51 -4.22 15.63
N ASN A 179 -16.56 -2.98 15.12
CA ASN A 179 -16.01 -2.61 13.81
C ASN A 179 -14.55 -2.14 13.96
N GLY A 180 -13.63 -3.09 13.98
CA GLY A 180 -12.20 -2.87 14.13
C GLY A 180 -11.47 -2.58 12.81
N LEU A 181 -10.49 -1.68 12.87
CA LEU A 181 -9.62 -1.34 11.75
C LEU A 181 -8.19 -1.09 12.22
N ARG A 182 -7.24 -1.86 11.70
CA ARG A 182 -5.80 -1.77 12.00
C ARG A 182 -5.01 -1.55 10.73
N PHE A 183 -4.07 -0.60 10.77
CA PHE A 183 -3.06 -0.40 9.74
C PHE A 183 -1.66 -0.66 10.29
N ARG A 184 -0.81 -1.26 9.46
CA ARG A 184 0.64 -1.31 9.68
C ARG A 184 1.43 -0.85 8.46
N ARG A 185 2.75 -0.78 8.59
CA ARG A 185 3.70 -0.66 7.47
C ARG A 185 4.13 -2.07 7.02
N GLY A 186 4.76 -2.20 5.85
CA GLY A 186 5.38 -3.47 5.42
C GLY A 186 4.86 -4.11 4.13
N GLY A 187 3.96 -3.46 3.39
CA GLY A 187 3.49 -3.92 2.08
C GLY A 187 2.53 -5.12 2.16
N HIS A 188 2.46 -5.92 1.09
CA HIS A 188 1.50 -7.03 0.95
C HIS A 188 2.00 -8.31 1.67
N SER A 189 1.68 -8.44 2.95
CA SER A 189 2.14 -9.56 3.80
C SER A 189 1.07 -9.95 4.82
N TYR A 190 1.25 -11.08 5.52
CA TYR A 190 0.45 -11.39 6.70
C TYR A 190 1.39 -11.82 7.80
N ASP A 191 1.75 -10.88 8.66
CA ASP A 191 2.91 -11.03 9.55
C ASP A 191 2.51 -11.11 11.03
N THR A 192 3.54 -11.18 11.88
CA THR A 192 3.38 -11.29 13.33
C THR A 192 2.61 -10.10 13.93
N GLU A 193 2.72 -8.89 13.37
CA GLU A 193 1.97 -7.74 13.86
C GLU A 193 0.47 -7.89 13.58
N ASP A 194 0.11 -8.35 12.39
CA ASP A 194 -1.30 -8.64 12.05
C ASP A 194 -1.89 -9.75 12.93
N TRP A 195 -1.12 -10.82 13.17
CA TRP A 195 -1.55 -11.91 14.04
C TRP A 195 -1.74 -11.45 15.48
N ARG A 196 -0.84 -10.60 16.00
CA ARG A 196 -1.01 -10.00 17.33
C ARG A 196 -2.28 -9.15 17.39
N ALA A 197 -2.49 -8.28 16.40
CA ALA A 197 -3.70 -7.46 16.33
C ALA A 197 -4.99 -8.30 16.26
N LEU A 198 -4.97 -9.40 15.49
CA LEU A 198 -6.08 -10.35 15.46
C LEU A 198 -6.34 -11.00 16.81
N LEU A 199 -5.30 -11.52 17.46
CA LEU A 199 -5.42 -12.19 18.76
C LEU A 199 -5.87 -11.22 19.86
N ASP A 200 -5.34 -10.00 19.90
CA ASP A 200 -5.75 -8.96 20.85
C ASP A 200 -7.23 -8.57 20.67
N PHE A 201 -7.68 -8.45 19.42
CA PHE A 201 -9.08 -8.16 19.13
C PHE A 201 -10.00 -9.36 19.40
N ALA A 202 -9.52 -10.59 19.19
CA ALA A 202 -10.24 -11.80 19.56
C ALA A 202 -10.41 -11.91 21.09
N GLU A 203 -9.38 -11.55 21.86
CA GLU A 203 -9.47 -11.45 23.32
C GLU A 203 -10.59 -10.51 23.76
N TRP A 204 -10.74 -9.38 23.05
CA TRP A 204 -11.81 -8.42 23.30
C TRP A 204 -13.18 -8.98 22.90
N VAL A 205 -13.33 -9.46 21.68
CA VAL A 205 -14.61 -9.93 21.12
C VAL A 205 -15.13 -11.17 21.85
N PHE A 206 -14.26 -12.10 22.23
CA PHE A 206 -14.66 -13.39 22.81
C PHE A 206 -14.71 -13.40 24.33
N PHE A 207 -13.89 -12.59 24.99
CA PHE A 207 -13.72 -12.63 26.45
C PHE A 207 -13.87 -11.26 27.13
N GLY A 208 -14.06 -10.17 26.38
CA GLY A 208 -14.15 -8.82 26.94
C GLY A 208 -12.83 -8.30 27.52
N ARG A 209 -11.68 -8.87 27.12
CA ARG A 209 -10.34 -8.47 27.58
C ARG A 209 -9.64 -7.65 26.51
N GLY A 210 -9.11 -6.48 26.87
CA GLY A 210 -8.52 -5.55 25.91
C GLY A 210 -9.51 -4.46 25.50
N GLY A 211 -9.55 -4.08 24.24
CA GLY A 211 -10.41 -3.00 23.77
C GLY A 211 -10.51 -2.89 22.25
N PRO A 212 -11.37 -1.96 21.77
CA PRO A 212 -11.52 -1.72 20.34
C PRO A 212 -10.25 -1.18 19.70
N VAL A 213 -10.16 -1.34 18.38
CA VAL A 213 -9.08 -0.77 17.57
C VAL A 213 -9.66 -0.04 16.37
N TRP A 214 -9.27 1.23 16.21
CA TRP A 214 -9.59 2.02 15.03
C TRP A 214 -8.39 2.90 14.69
N GLN A 215 -7.82 2.70 13.51
CA GLN A 215 -6.68 3.47 13.04
C GLN A 215 -6.99 4.15 11.72
N HIS A 216 -6.43 5.35 11.55
CA HIS A 216 -6.33 5.98 10.24
C HIS A 216 -5.16 5.37 9.48
N PRO A 217 -5.25 5.19 8.15
CA PRO A 217 -4.09 4.80 7.36
C PRO A 217 -2.99 5.85 7.54
N ALA A 218 -1.74 5.39 7.63
CA ALA A 218 -0.63 6.33 7.67
C ALA A 218 -0.53 7.08 6.32
N PRO A 219 0.13 8.25 6.27
CA PRO A 219 0.38 8.92 5.00
C PRO A 219 1.15 8.01 4.03
N VAL A 220 0.81 8.11 2.75
CA VAL A 220 1.56 7.44 1.68
C VAL A 220 2.96 8.07 1.64
N GLU A 221 4.00 7.24 1.66
CA GLU A 221 5.38 7.70 1.58
C GLU A 221 6.08 7.14 0.33
N PRO A 222 6.72 8.01 -0.48
CA PRO A 222 6.75 9.47 -0.38
C PRO A 222 5.40 10.10 -0.80
N ASP A 223 5.03 11.21 -0.14
CA ASP A 223 3.76 11.91 -0.34
C ASP A 223 3.52 12.23 -1.84
N PRO A 224 2.35 11.88 -2.43
CA PRO A 224 2.02 12.25 -3.80
C PRO A 224 2.15 13.75 -4.06
N GLY A 225 3.01 14.13 -5.01
CA GLY A 225 3.29 15.53 -5.33
C GLY A 225 4.35 16.21 -4.47
N SER A 226 4.98 15.48 -3.54
CA SER A 226 6.19 15.97 -2.86
C SER A 226 7.38 16.15 -3.80
N GLY A 227 7.33 15.56 -5.00
CA GLY A 227 8.27 15.81 -6.09
C GLY A 227 7.59 16.35 -7.34
N GLY A 228 8.37 16.50 -8.41
CA GLY A 228 7.93 16.96 -9.72
C GLY A 228 9.02 17.76 -10.41
N ASP A 229 8.75 18.22 -11.63
CA ASP A 229 9.68 19.02 -12.45
C ASP A 229 10.48 20.00 -11.58
N PRO A 230 11.82 20.02 -11.69
CA PRO A 230 12.69 20.64 -10.70
C PRO A 230 12.67 22.16 -10.84
N GLY A 231 11.73 22.70 -11.64
CA GLY A 231 11.50 24.09 -11.92
C GLY A 231 11.91 24.96 -10.75
N PHE A 232 12.81 25.90 -11.03
CA PHE A 232 13.46 26.65 -9.98
C PHE A 232 12.60 27.84 -9.55
N VAL A 233 12.76 28.25 -8.30
CA VAL A 233 12.23 29.50 -7.78
C VAL A 233 13.37 30.36 -7.29
N THR A 234 13.33 31.64 -7.63
CA THR A 234 14.30 32.61 -7.17
C THR A 234 14.07 32.94 -5.70
N ILE A 235 15.11 32.75 -4.89
CA ILE A 235 15.22 33.26 -3.53
C ILE A 235 15.95 34.59 -3.61
N GLY A 236 15.29 35.67 -3.20
CA GLY A 236 15.80 37.05 -3.28
C GLY A 236 15.93 37.71 -1.91
N ASN A 237 15.94 39.05 -1.92
CA ASN A 237 16.06 39.92 -0.73
C ASN A 237 17.42 39.81 -0.01
N PRO A 238 18.54 40.03 -0.71
CA PRO A 238 19.86 39.95 -0.10
C PRO A 238 20.01 40.92 1.08
N GLY A 239 20.59 40.44 2.17
CA GLY A 239 20.77 41.22 3.41
C GLY A 239 19.53 41.27 4.31
N ASN A 240 18.54 40.40 4.09
CA ASN A 240 17.44 40.24 5.04
C ASN A 240 17.98 39.78 6.41
N LYS A 241 17.28 40.17 7.46
CA LYS A 241 17.57 39.67 8.80
C LYS A 241 17.24 38.18 8.88
N ASP A 242 17.98 37.47 9.70
CA ASP A 242 17.65 36.11 10.07
C ASP A 242 16.26 36.01 10.70
N ASP A 243 15.59 34.88 10.49
CA ASP A 243 14.22 34.67 10.96
C ASP A 243 14.16 34.55 12.49
N LEU A 244 15.06 33.77 13.11
CA LEU A 244 15.13 33.54 14.57
C LEU A 244 16.53 33.06 15.01
N ASP A 245 17.02 33.53 16.16
CA ASP A 245 18.23 33.02 16.83
C ASP A 245 17.89 31.87 17.79
N TYR A 246 18.22 30.64 17.41
CA TYR A 246 17.97 29.46 18.23
C TYR A 246 19.16 29.16 19.16
N PRO A 247 18.97 29.06 20.48
CA PRO A 247 20.05 28.74 21.40
C PRO A 247 20.68 27.38 21.03
N ARG A 248 21.98 27.40 20.68
CA ARG A 248 22.87 26.28 20.28
C ARG A 248 23.01 25.98 18.78
N VAL A 249 22.14 26.50 17.92
CA VAL A 249 22.17 26.22 16.46
C VAL A 249 22.36 27.48 15.61
N GLY A 250 22.21 28.66 16.21
CA GLY A 250 22.45 29.94 15.53
C GLY A 250 21.19 30.47 14.83
N SER A 251 21.42 31.44 13.94
CA SER A 251 20.39 32.15 13.20
C SER A 251 20.31 31.65 11.76
N PHE A 252 19.11 31.54 11.20
CA PHE A 252 18.87 31.01 9.85
C PHE A 252 17.99 31.97 9.03
N GLY A 253 18.09 31.87 7.71
CA GLY A 253 17.17 32.54 6.78
C GLY A 253 17.72 33.81 6.15
N ALA A 254 18.87 34.35 6.57
CA ALA A 254 19.53 35.41 5.81
C ALA A 254 20.01 34.93 4.44
N VAL A 255 19.79 35.77 3.44
CA VAL A 255 20.18 35.56 2.05
C VAL A 255 21.35 36.51 1.76
N GLY A 256 22.54 35.97 1.49
CA GLY A 256 23.71 36.78 1.14
C GLY A 256 23.69 37.30 -0.30
N HIS A 257 23.06 36.56 -1.21
CA HIS A 257 22.91 36.89 -2.62
C HIS A 257 21.69 36.15 -3.19
N PRO A 258 21.04 36.65 -4.26
CA PRO A 258 19.96 35.92 -4.90
C PRO A 258 20.44 34.60 -5.50
N PHE A 259 19.68 33.53 -5.30
CA PHE A 259 19.94 32.21 -5.89
C PHE A 259 18.64 31.52 -6.29
N GLU A 260 18.74 30.44 -7.03
CA GLU A 260 17.60 29.62 -7.43
C GLU A 260 17.61 28.30 -6.67
N ILE A 261 16.44 27.85 -6.20
CA ILE A 261 16.27 26.56 -5.54
C ILE A 261 15.12 25.79 -6.20
N GLY A 262 15.22 24.47 -6.25
CA GLY A 262 14.16 23.62 -6.81
C GLY A 262 12.83 23.84 -6.08
N ARG A 263 11.75 24.06 -6.83
CA ARG A 263 10.39 24.28 -6.29
C ARG A 263 9.83 23.04 -5.60
N ARG A 264 10.25 21.86 -6.06
CA ARG A 264 9.81 20.54 -5.61
C ARG A 264 11.05 19.70 -5.31
N LYS A 265 10.88 18.65 -4.52
CA LYS A 265 11.94 17.63 -4.37
C LYS A 265 12.11 16.88 -5.70
N VAL A 266 13.28 16.33 -5.94
CA VAL A 266 13.52 15.43 -7.08
C VAL A 266 12.55 14.25 -7.00
N SER A 267 11.81 13.99 -8.07
CA SER A 267 10.83 12.91 -8.16
C SER A 267 11.44 11.56 -8.56
N ASN A 268 10.68 10.49 -8.37
CA ASN A 268 11.06 9.16 -8.86
C ASN A 268 11.25 9.15 -10.39
N ALA A 269 10.47 9.93 -11.15
CA ALA A 269 10.61 10.02 -12.60
C ALA A 269 11.93 10.68 -13.02
N GLU A 270 12.30 11.78 -12.37
CA GLU A 270 13.54 12.51 -12.65
C GLU A 270 14.77 11.69 -12.23
N TYR A 271 14.71 11.05 -11.07
CA TYR A 271 15.80 10.19 -10.62
C TYR A 271 15.92 8.93 -11.49
N ALA A 272 14.82 8.39 -12.02
CA ALA A 272 14.88 7.31 -13.01
C ALA A 272 15.55 7.76 -14.32
N ALA A 273 15.33 9.01 -14.77
CA ALA A 273 16.04 9.57 -15.92
C ALA A 273 17.55 9.66 -15.69
N PHE A 274 17.96 10.10 -14.49
CA PHE A 274 19.36 10.07 -14.06
C PHE A 274 19.94 8.65 -14.10
N LEU A 275 19.27 7.67 -13.50
CA LEU A 275 19.73 6.27 -13.50
C LEU A 275 19.89 5.72 -14.92
N ASN A 276 18.97 6.05 -15.84
CA ASN A 276 19.12 5.64 -17.25
C ASN A 276 20.32 6.29 -17.94
N ALA A 277 20.71 7.50 -17.55
CA ALA A 277 21.85 8.17 -18.15
C ALA A 277 23.18 7.60 -17.64
N VAL A 278 23.29 7.35 -16.33
CA VAL A 278 24.60 7.05 -15.72
C VAL A 278 24.77 5.60 -15.27
N ALA A 279 23.68 4.86 -15.09
CA ALA A 279 23.68 3.50 -14.52
C ALA A 279 23.10 2.42 -15.44
N ALA A 280 22.72 2.76 -16.69
CA ALA A 280 22.13 1.81 -17.63
C ALA A 280 23.09 0.68 -18.06
N ARG A 281 24.40 0.95 -18.18
CA ARG A 281 25.38 -0.10 -18.53
C ARG A 281 25.84 -0.86 -17.30
N SER A 282 26.19 -0.14 -16.24
CA SER A 282 26.58 -0.70 -14.95
C SER A 282 26.25 0.30 -13.84
N ASP A 283 25.94 -0.20 -12.65
CA ASP A 283 25.66 0.63 -11.46
C ASP A 283 26.75 0.40 -10.39
N PRO A 284 28.00 0.81 -10.64
CA PRO A 284 29.13 0.53 -9.74
C PRO A 284 28.99 1.25 -8.39
N HIS A 285 28.22 2.33 -8.34
CA HIS A 285 28.01 3.15 -7.14
C HIS A 285 26.72 2.80 -6.39
N ARG A 286 25.95 1.81 -6.87
CA ARG A 286 24.67 1.38 -6.26
C ARG A 286 23.68 2.53 -6.12
N LEU A 287 23.60 3.38 -7.15
CA LEU A 287 22.68 4.52 -7.24
C LEU A 287 21.23 4.07 -7.24
N TYR A 288 20.96 2.84 -7.68
CA TYR A 288 19.67 2.19 -7.55
C TYR A 288 19.59 1.34 -6.28
N HIS A 289 18.55 1.57 -5.48
CA HIS A 289 18.20 0.72 -4.35
C HIS A 289 16.88 -0.05 -4.62
N PRO A 290 16.78 -1.36 -4.34
CA PRO A 290 15.57 -2.16 -4.62
C PRO A 290 14.28 -1.68 -3.95
N ARG A 291 14.39 -0.85 -2.90
CA ARG A 291 13.23 -0.26 -2.19
C ARG A 291 12.78 1.09 -2.77
N MET A 292 13.50 1.66 -3.74
CA MET A 292 13.04 2.83 -4.47
C MET A 292 11.71 2.56 -5.15
N LYS A 293 10.90 3.59 -5.36
CA LYS A 293 9.68 3.51 -6.19
C LYS A 293 10.03 3.67 -7.69
N ILE A 294 11.10 3.00 -8.10
CA ILE A 294 11.64 2.93 -9.46
C ILE A 294 11.86 1.44 -9.76
N ARG A 295 11.53 1.00 -10.97
CA ARG A 295 11.74 -0.36 -11.48
C ARG A 295 13.02 -0.39 -12.29
N ARG A 296 13.93 -1.31 -11.96
CA ARG A 296 15.03 -1.70 -12.85
C ARG A 296 14.63 -2.96 -13.63
N GLY A 297 14.67 -2.89 -14.95
CA GLY A 297 14.56 -4.06 -15.83
C GLY A 297 15.85 -4.28 -16.61
N GLY A 298 15.89 -5.35 -17.41
CA GLY A 298 17.07 -5.75 -18.19
C GLY A 298 18.04 -6.63 -17.40
N THR A 299 19.24 -6.80 -17.94
CA THR A 299 20.32 -7.61 -17.36
C THR A 299 21.57 -6.76 -17.15
N GLU A 300 22.56 -7.30 -16.44
CA GLU A 300 23.86 -6.64 -16.31
C GLU A 300 24.42 -6.26 -17.69
N GLY A 301 24.94 -5.03 -17.80
CA GLY A 301 25.35 -4.46 -19.09
C GLY A 301 24.26 -3.69 -19.84
N SER A 302 22.98 -3.86 -19.48
CA SER A 302 21.83 -3.29 -20.22
C SER A 302 20.59 -3.11 -19.32
N TYR A 303 20.73 -2.36 -18.24
CA TYR A 303 19.62 -1.95 -17.39
C TYR A 303 18.78 -0.82 -17.99
N HIS A 304 17.50 -0.79 -17.63
CA HIS A 304 16.60 0.35 -17.84
C HIS A 304 15.78 0.62 -16.58
N TYR A 305 15.52 1.90 -16.30
CA TYR A 305 14.88 2.37 -15.08
C TYR A 305 13.58 3.11 -15.40
N SER A 306 12.50 2.81 -14.68
CA SER A 306 11.22 3.51 -14.86
C SER A 306 10.48 3.68 -13.54
N ALA A 307 9.93 4.87 -13.29
CA ALA A 307 9.08 5.08 -12.11
C ALA A 307 7.76 4.29 -12.23
N TYR A 308 7.13 4.01 -11.09
CA TYR A 308 5.73 3.55 -11.10
C TYR A 308 4.81 4.74 -11.45
N PRO A 309 3.85 4.62 -12.39
CA PRO A 309 2.98 5.72 -12.79
C PRO A 309 2.31 6.43 -11.63
N ALA A 310 1.83 5.67 -10.64
CA ALA A 310 1.12 6.21 -9.46
C ALA A 310 2.00 7.04 -8.52
N SER A 311 3.32 6.88 -8.55
CA SER A 311 4.28 7.58 -7.67
C SER A 311 5.38 8.31 -8.45
N ALA A 312 5.20 8.49 -9.75
CA ALA A 312 6.21 9.08 -10.63
C ALA A 312 6.60 10.49 -10.19
N ALA A 313 5.61 11.28 -9.74
CA ALA A 313 5.78 12.63 -9.21
C ALA A 313 6.00 12.69 -7.69
N SER A 314 6.08 11.57 -6.97
CA SER A 314 6.48 11.57 -5.56
C SER A 314 8.00 11.76 -5.45
N ALA A 315 8.46 12.40 -4.38
CA ALA A 315 9.90 12.57 -4.11
C ALA A 315 10.63 11.22 -4.13
N VAL A 316 11.84 11.16 -4.65
CA VAL A 316 12.65 9.94 -4.58
C VAL A 316 13.11 9.69 -3.13
N THR A 317 13.17 8.42 -2.72
CA THR A 317 13.65 7.98 -1.40
C THR A 317 14.71 6.90 -1.57
N TYR A 318 15.39 6.53 -0.48
CA TYR A 318 16.55 5.61 -0.50
C TYR A 318 17.75 6.15 -1.28
N VAL A 319 17.98 7.47 -1.18
CA VAL A 319 19.07 8.19 -1.85
C VAL A 319 20.08 8.60 -0.79
N SER A 320 21.36 8.31 -1.00
CA SER A 320 22.45 8.73 -0.12
C SER A 320 22.88 10.17 -0.41
N TRP A 321 23.61 10.79 0.53
CA TRP A 321 24.21 12.11 0.27
C TRP A 321 25.16 12.09 -0.95
N HIS A 322 25.94 11.03 -1.13
CA HIS A 322 26.79 10.89 -2.30
C HIS A 322 25.97 10.78 -3.58
N ASP A 323 24.87 10.01 -3.57
CA ASP A 323 23.97 9.88 -4.72
C ASP A 323 23.40 11.25 -5.12
N THR A 324 23.07 12.10 -4.14
CA THR A 324 22.58 13.46 -4.40
C THR A 324 23.64 14.37 -5.03
N LEU A 325 24.92 14.24 -4.66
CA LEU A 325 26.00 15.00 -5.31
C LEU A 325 26.21 14.54 -6.76
N ARG A 326 26.14 13.23 -6.99
CA ARG A 326 26.23 12.63 -8.33
C ARG A 326 25.07 13.06 -9.23
N TYR A 327 23.88 13.21 -8.65
CA TYR A 327 22.74 13.78 -9.34
C TYR A 327 22.99 15.26 -9.73
N CYS A 328 23.57 16.07 -8.84
CA CYS A 328 23.98 17.44 -9.18
C CYS A 328 25.03 17.50 -10.29
N ASN A 329 26.02 16.59 -10.28
CA ASN A 329 27.00 16.48 -11.37
C ASN A 329 26.32 16.19 -12.71
N TRP A 330 25.37 15.27 -12.71
CA TRP A 330 24.65 14.91 -13.93
C TRP A 330 23.81 16.07 -14.47
N LEU A 331 23.16 16.84 -13.60
CA LEU A 331 22.48 18.07 -14.01
C LEU A 331 23.46 19.14 -14.52
N HIS A 332 24.67 19.20 -13.96
CA HIS A 332 25.70 20.18 -14.34
C HIS A 332 26.30 19.92 -15.72
N GLY A 333 26.63 18.67 -16.02
CA GLY A 333 27.41 18.31 -17.22
C GLY A 333 27.12 16.94 -17.82
N GLY A 334 26.13 16.21 -17.31
CA GLY A 334 25.74 14.88 -17.81
C GLY A 334 26.57 13.70 -17.29
N ASP A 335 27.57 13.96 -16.44
CA ASP A 335 28.45 12.95 -15.82
C ASP A 335 28.12 12.79 -14.32
N SER A 336 28.35 11.63 -13.70
CA SER A 336 28.08 11.40 -12.27
C SER A 336 29.29 11.67 -11.36
N GLU A 337 30.50 11.70 -11.89
CA GLU A 337 31.76 11.78 -11.16
C GLU A 337 32.40 13.18 -11.20
N GLN A 338 32.07 13.97 -12.23
CA GLN A 338 32.63 15.30 -12.50
C GLN A 338 31.52 16.30 -12.85
N GLY A 339 31.70 17.55 -12.45
CA GLY A 339 30.73 18.63 -12.66
C GLY A 339 30.78 19.62 -11.51
N ALA A 340 29.68 19.75 -10.77
CA ALA A 340 29.62 20.59 -9.57
C ALA A 340 30.51 20.09 -8.41
N TYR A 341 30.81 18.79 -8.41
CA TYR A 341 31.60 18.09 -7.41
C TYR A 341 32.51 17.07 -8.09
N ARG A 342 33.72 16.85 -7.56
CA ARG A 342 34.64 15.83 -8.10
C ARG A 342 34.74 14.62 -7.17
N PHE A 343 34.66 13.43 -7.77
CA PHE A 343 34.88 12.17 -7.08
C PHE A 343 36.19 11.51 -7.52
N SER A 344 36.86 10.87 -6.56
CA SER A 344 37.96 9.94 -6.79
C SER A 344 37.60 8.60 -6.16
N GLY A 345 37.12 7.66 -6.98
CA GLY A 345 36.56 6.40 -6.50
C GLY A 345 35.25 6.63 -5.75
N THR A 346 35.18 6.25 -4.48
CA THR A 346 34.00 6.47 -3.62
C THR A 346 34.10 7.73 -2.76
N SER A 347 35.19 8.50 -2.87
CA SER A 347 35.45 9.65 -2.02
C SER A 347 35.25 10.95 -2.78
N LEU A 348 34.59 11.92 -2.14
CA LEU A 348 34.53 13.30 -2.61
C LEU A 348 35.90 13.95 -2.48
N THR A 349 36.35 14.67 -3.51
CA THR A 349 37.60 15.41 -3.51
C THR A 349 37.32 16.90 -3.59
N GLY A 350 37.73 17.65 -2.56
CA GLY A 350 37.56 19.10 -2.52
C GLY A 350 36.17 19.56 -2.09
N ARG A 351 35.89 20.86 -2.32
CA ARG A 351 34.58 21.49 -2.11
C ARG A 351 33.83 21.61 -3.45
N ARG A 352 32.63 22.18 -3.42
CA ARG A 352 31.88 22.55 -4.63
C ARG A 352 32.75 23.36 -5.58
N GLU A 353 32.73 23.04 -6.87
CA GLU A 353 33.43 23.79 -7.91
C GLU A 353 32.83 25.20 -8.04
N ALA A 354 33.67 26.21 -8.32
CA ALA A 354 33.24 27.61 -8.33
C ALA A 354 32.22 27.95 -9.44
N ASP A 355 32.20 27.16 -10.52
CA ASP A 355 31.29 27.29 -11.66
C ASP A 355 30.09 26.31 -11.58
N ALA A 356 29.84 25.72 -10.41
CA ALA A 356 28.69 24.84 -10.18
C ALA A 356 27.36 25.58 -10.40
N ARG A 357 26.61 25.16 -11.42
CA ARG A 357 25.24 25.63 -11.73
C ARG A 357 24.15 24.91 -10.95
N PHE A 358 24.36 23.64 -10.62
CA PHE A 358 23.45 22.81 -9.84
C PHE A 358 24.22 22.19 -8.69
N PHE A 359 23.75 22.39 -7.46
CA PHE A 359 24.45 21.94 -6.27
C PHE A 359 23.47 21.77 -5.11
N LEU A 360 23.89 21.06 -4.07
CA LEU A 360 23.13 20.97 -2.83
C LEU A 360 23.32 22.27 -2.03
N PRO A 361 22.25 22.83 -1.43
CA PRO A 361 22.37 23.99 -0.55
C PRO A 361 23.29 23.63 0.62
N THR A 362 24.39 24.37 0.76
CA THR A 362 25.34 24.26 1.87
C THR A 362 25.54 25.64 2.49
N GLU A 363 25.81 25.67 3.79
CA GLU A 363 26.30 26.86 4.51
C GLU A 363 27.75 27.11 4.07
N ASP A 364 27.94 27.74 2.91
CA ASP A 364 29.27 28.09 2.39
C ASP A 364 29.81 29.41 2.92
#